data_AF-A0A699T2K7-F1
#
_entry.id   AF-A0A699T2K7-F1
#
_cell.length_a   1.000
_cell.length_b   1.000
_cell.length_c   1.000
_cell.angle_alpha   90.00
_cell.angle_beta   90.00
_cell.angle_gamma   90.00
#
_symmetry.space_group_name_H-M   'P 1'
#
loop_
_entity.id
_entity.type
_entity.pdbx_description
1 polymer ?
#
loop_
_entity_poly.entity_id
_entity_poly.type
_entity_poly.pdbx_seq_one_letter_code
_entity_poly.pdbx_strand_id
1 'polypeptide(L)' 'MSAIGELNFFLGLQALQKEDGIFLSQDKYIGDILKKFGFSDIRSSNTPMDKENPWGKDGTGKDVELHL' A
#
# COMPACT_ATOMS: atom_id res chain seq x y z
N MET A 1 -3.57 28.96 6.42
CA MET A 1 -4.22 27.64 6.59
C MET A 1 -4.53 27.11 5.21
N SER A 2 -3.83 26.07 4.78
CA SER A 2 -4.13 25.41 3.50
C SER A 2 -5.46 24.67 3.65
N ALA A 3 -6.40 24.91 2.74
CA ALA A 3 -7.73 24.29 2.73
C ALA A 3 -7.72 22.85 2.15
N ILE A 4 -6.60 22.15 2.31
CA ILE A 4 -6.48 20.76 1.89
C ILE A 4 -6.58 19.93 3.16
N GLY A 5 -7.70 19.22 3.29
CA GLY A 5 -7.92 18.30 4.40
C GLY A 5 -6.89 17.17 4.39
N GLU A 6 -6.99 16.28 5.36
CA GLU A 6 -6.10 15.13 5.47
C GLU A 6 -6.13 14.25 4.20
N LEU A 7 -4.96 13.92 3.65
CA LEU A 7 -4.84 13.09 2.45
C LEU A 7 -5.21 11.65 2.81
N ASN A 8 -6.43 11.24 2.45
CA ASN A 8 -6.94 9.91 2.76
C ASN A 8 -6.74 8.91 1.61
N PHE A 9 -6.73 9.37 0.35
CA PHE A 9 -6.52 8.51 -0.82
C PHE A 9 -5.71 9.23 -1.92
N PHE A 10 -4.75 8.53 -2.53
CA PHE A 10 -3.98 9.00 -3.67
C PHE A 10 -3.62 7.83 -4.60
N LEU A 11 -3.94 7.91 -5.89
CA LEU A 11 -3.66 6.85 -6.89
C LEU A 11 -4.11 5.43 -6.46
N GLY A 12 -5.19 5.32 -5.67
CA GLY A 12 -5.66 4.02 -5.14
C GLY A 12 -4.98 3.56 -3.85
N LEU A 13 -3.97 4.29 -3.37
CA LEU A 13 -3.41 4.11 -2.03
C LEU A 13 -4.24 4.88 -1.03
N GLN A 14 -4.76 4.17 -0.03
CA GLN A 14 -5.29 4.75 1.18
C GLN A 14 -4.12 5.12 2.10
N ALA A 15 -4.11 6.36 2.59
CA ALA A 15 -3.17 6.81 3.60
C ALA A 15 -3.91 7.09 4.91
N LEU A 16 -3.47 6.43 5.98
CA LEU A 16 -3.98 6.63 7.33
C LEU A 16 -2.83 7.15 8.18
N GLN A 17 -2.94 8.39 8.65
CA GLN A 17 -1.95 8.97 9.56
C GLN A 17 -2.25 8.49 10.97
N LYS A 18 -1.22 7.98 11.65
CA LYS A 18 -1.23 7.56 13.04
C LYS A 18 -0.13 8.32 13.79
N GLU A 19 -0.15 8.30 15.12
CA GLU A 19 0.87 8.97 15.93
C GLU A 19 2.29 8.43 15.68
N ASP A 20 2.40 7.16 15.30
CA ASP A 20 3.65 6.43 15.05
C ASP A 20 4.10 6.44 13.58
N GLY A 21 3.29 6.95 12.65
CA GLY A 21 3.64 7.01 11.24
C GLY A 21 2.45 7.07 10.29
N ILE A 22 2.71 6.77 9.02
CA ILE A 22 1.68 6.73 7.97
C ILE A 22 1.51 5.28 7.55
N PHE A 23 0.28 4.77 7.66
CA PHE A 23 -0.09 3.47 7.12
C PHE A 23 -0.63 3.63 5.70
N LEU A 24 -0.03 2.92 4.75
CA LEU A 24 -0.47 2.88 3.35
C LEU A 24 -1.11 1.53 3.04
N SER A 25 -2.31 1.53 2.47
CA SER A 25 -3.00 0.31 2.03
C SER A 25 -3.56 0.47 0.61
N GLN A 26 -3.57 -0.62 -0.17
CA GLN A 26 -4.25 -0.69 -1.47
C GLN A 26 -5.50 -1.57 -1.45
N ASP A 27 -5.96 -2.00 -0.28
CA ASP A 27 -7.01 -3.02 -0.15
C ASP A 27 -8.28 -2.62 -0.90
N LYS A 28 -8.69 -1.35 -0.79
CA LYS A 28 -9.85 -0.81 -1.50
C LYS A 28 -9.65 -0.86 -3.02
N TYR A 29 -8.49 -0.43 -3.51
CA TYR A 29 -8.19 -0.40 -4.93
C TYR A 29 -8.16 -1.82 -5.54
N ILE A 30 -7.51 -2.76 -4.84
CA ILE A 30 -7.48 -4.17 -5.24
C ILE A 30 -8.90 -4.74 -5.25
N GLY A 31 -9.70 -4.48 -4.20
CA GLY A 31 -11.10 -4.91 -4.13
C GLY A 31 -11.94 -4.39 -5.30
N ASP A 32 -11.80 -3.11 -5.66
CA ASP A 32 -12.49 -2.49 -6.79
C ASP A 32 -12.07 -3.11 -8.13
N ILE A 33 -10.78 -3.41 -8.31
CA ILE A 33 -10.28 -4.13 -9.50
C ILE A 33 -10.88 -5.53 -9.58
N LEU A 34 -10.80 -6.31 -8.51
CA LEU A 34 -11.30 -7.68 -8.48
C LEU A 34 -12.79 -7.71 -8.82
N LYS A 35 -13.58 -6.80 -8.22
CA LYS A 35 -15.00 -6.67 -8.50
C LYS A 35 -15.26 -6.31 -9.97
N LYS A 36 -14.50 -5.38 -10.54
CA LYS A 36 -14.66 -4.94 -11.94
C LYS A 36 -14.48 -6.08 -12.95
N PHE A 37 -13.62 -7.04 -12.66
CA PHE A 37 -13.35 -8.18 -13.53
C PHE A 37 -14.07 -9.48 -13.11
N GLY A 38 -14.97 -9.42 -12.12
CA GLY A 38 -15.74 -10.58 -11.66
C GLY A 38 -14.92 -11.60 -10.85
N PHE A 39 -13.87 -11.14 -10.18
CA PHE A 39 -12.93 -11.97 -9.40
C PHE A 39 -13.18 -11.97 -7.89
N SER A 40 -14.33 -11.45 -7.44
CA SER A 40 -14.68 -11.37 -6.00
C SER A 40 -14.67 -12.72 -5.28
N ASP A 41 -15.04 -13.81 -5.98
CA ASP A 41 -15.20 -15.15 -5.40
C ASP A 41 -14.09 -16.12 -5.88
N ILE A 42 -13.04 -15.61 -6.52
CA ILE A 42 -11.92 -16.45 -6.96
C ILE A 42 -11.04 -16.81 -5.76
N ARG A 43 -10.59 -18.07 -5.72
CA ARG A 43 -9.66 -18.56 -4.71
C ARG A 43 -8.37 -17.73 -4.72
N SER A 44 -8.05 -17.12 -3.59
CA SER A 44 -6.77 -16.45 -3.39
C SER A 44 -5.61 -17.45 -3.52
N SER A 45 -4.53 -16.98 -4.13
CA SER A 45 -3.26 -17.71 -4.21
C SER A 45 -2.19 -16.88 -3.53
N ASN A 46 -1.39 -17.52 -2.69
CA ASN A 46 -0.24 -16.87 -2.09
C ASN A 46 0.84 -16.72 -3.16
N THR A 47 1.12 -15.48 -3.55
CA THR A 47 2.30 -15.12 -4.33
C THR A 47 3.33 -14.58 -3.36
N PRO A 48 4.40 -15.32 -3.03
CA PRO A 48 5.45 -14.81 -2.17
C PRO A 48 6.05 -13.55 -2.80
N MET A 49 6.18 -12.48 -2.03
CA MET A 49 7.01 -11.35 -2.44
C MET A 49 8.48 -11.81 -2.45
N ASP A 50 9.27 -11.27 -3.38
CA ASP A 50 10.70 -11.53 -3.39
C ASP A 50 11.32 -11.04 -2.06
N LYS A 51 12.20 -11.86 -1.48
CA LYS A 51 12.82 -11.56 -0.18
C LYS A 51 14.00 -10.61 -0.32
N GLU A 52 14.60 -10.57 -1.50
CA GLU A 52 15.65 -9.59 -1.78
C GLU A 52 14.99 -8.24 -2.00
N ASN A 53 15.38 -7.24 -1.21
CA ASN A 53 14.99 -5.86 -1.49
C ASN A 53 15.65 -5.46 -2.82
N PRO A 54 14.90 -5.30 -3.94
CA PRO A 54 15.52 -4.88 -5.21
C PRO A 54 16.04 -3.44 -5.13
N TRP A 55 15.67 -2.70 -4.07
CA TRP A 55 16.16 -1.36 -3.73
C TRP A 55 17.44 -1.38 -2.89
N GLY A 56 18.19 -2.49 -2.92
CA GLY A 56 19.41 -2.68 -2.12
C GLY A 56 20.63 -1.90 -2.63
N LYS A 57 20.96 -0.83 -1.89
CA LYS A 57 22.24 -0.09 -1.80
C LYS A 57 22.41 1.18 -2.63
N ASP A 58 21.50 2.16 -2.51
CA ASP A 58 21.83 3.57 -2.74
C ASP A 58 21.80 4.39 -1.44
N GLY A 59 22.87 4.25 -0.65
CA GLY A 59 23.23 5.23 0.37
C GLY A 59 22.42 5.17 1.67
N THR A 60 22.80 6.08 2.57
CA THR A 60 22.32 6.26 3.96
C THR A 60 20.84 6.70 4.07
N GLY A 61 19.93 5.99 3.41
CA GLY A 61 18.49 6.09 3.65
C GLY A 61 18.12 5.25 4.87
N LYS A 62 17.16 5.72 5.68
CA LYS A 62 16.54 4.87 6.70
C LYS A 62 15.70 3.82 5.97
N ASP A 63 15.87 2.54 6.32
CA ASP A 63 15.04 1.47 5.79
C ASP A 63 13.56 1.79 6.03
N VAL A 64 12.75 1.65 4.99
CA VAL A 64 11.29 1.71 5.11
C VAL A 64 10.85 0.38 5.72
N GLU A 65 10.39 0.41 6.97
CA GLU A 65 9.84 -0.76 7.63
C GLU A 65 8.47 -1.08 7.01
N LEU A 66 8.46 -2.07 6.11
CA LEU A 66 7.25 -2.63 5.54
C LEU A 66 6.65 -3.62 6.54
N HIS A 67 5.62 -3.21 7.26
CA HIS A 67 4.77 -4.14 8.01
C HIS A 67 3.88 -4.90 7.02
N LEU A 68 4.20 -6.19 6.83
CA LEU A 68 3.45 -7.16 6.01
C LEU A 68 2.28 -7.78 6.79
#